data_AF-A0A2W4LSE8-F1
#
_entry.id   AF-A0A2W4LSE8-F1
#
_cell.length_a   1.000
_cell.length_b   1.000
_cell.length_c   1.000
_cell.angle_alpha   90.00
_cell.angle_beta   90.00
_cell.angle_gamma   90.00
#
_symmetry.space_group_name_H-M   'P 1'
#
loop_
_entity.id
_entity.type
_entity.pdbx_description
1 polymer ?
#
loop_
_entity_poly.entity_id
_entity_poly.type
_entity_poly.pdbx_seq_one_letter_code
_entity_poly.pdbx_strand_id
1 'polypeptide(L)'
;ALFLTALLTVISFSVQDKIVVFDRIRENLLARRPGQLFDEIVNVSVAQVMPRSICTQLTSFFTLTALLLFGGESIRNFVLILMIGLISGTYSSMFIAAQLLVVWENQEWRRWFGRGRAEEPAPA
;
A
#
# COMPACT_ATOMS: atom_id res chain seq x y z
N ALA A 1 15.64 -21.42 -13.10
CA ALA A 1 16.19 -20.69 -11.95
C ALA A 1 15.69 -19.23 -11.91
N LEU A 2 15.90 -18.44 -12.97
CA LEU A 2 15.57 -17.00 -12.99
C LEU A 2 14.09 -16.64 -12.71
N PHE A 3 13.14 -17.53 -13.04
CA PHE A 3 11.72 -17.32 -12.76
C PHE A 3 11.39 -17.21 -11.25
N LEU A 4 11.92 -18.14 -10.44
CA LEU A 4 11.72 -18.11 -8.99
C LEU A 4 12.40 -16.89 -8.37
N THR A 5 13.60 -16.55 -8.84
CA THR A 5 14.30 -15.35 -8.42
C THR A 5 13.47 -14.11 -8.74
N ALA A 6 12.87 -14.01 -9.93
CA ALA A 6 12.02 -12.89 -10.31
C ALA A 6 10.81 -12.75 -9.37
N LEU A 7 10.12 -13.86 -9.08
CA LEU A 7 8.99 -13.85 -8.16
C LEU A 7 9.38 -13.39 -6.76
N LEU A 8 10.48 -13.93 -6.22
CA LEU A 8 10.97 -13.54 -4.89
C LEU A 8 11.30 -12.05 -4.85
N THR A 9 11.94 -11.54 -5.90
CA THR A 9 12.28 -10.11 -6.04
C THR A 9 11.04 -9.23 -6.15
N VAL A 10 10.02 -9.64 -6.91
CA VAL A 10 8.74 -8.91 -6.99
C VAL A 10 8.06 -8.82 -5.62
N ILE A 11 8.04 -9.92 -4.86
CA ILE A 11 7.47 -9.93 -3.52
C ILE A 11 8.22 -8.94 -2.61
N SER A 12 9.55 -8.95 -2.64
CA SER A 12 10.37 -8.02 -1.86
C SER A 12 10.09 -6.55 -2.21
N PHE A 13 10.02 -6.21 -3.50
CA PHE A 13 9.70 -4.84 -3.94
C PHE A 13 8.27 -4.43 -3.54
N SER A 14 7.31 -5.34 -3.61
CA SER A 14 5.92 -5.04 -3.22
C SER A 14 5.77 -4.77 -1.73
N VAL A 15 6.53 -5.47 -0.88
CA VAL A 15 6.48 -5.31 0.58
C VAL A 15 7.18 -4.04 1.05
N GLN A 16 8.21 -3.59 0.34
CA GLN A 16 9.03 -2.45 0.75
C GLN A 16 8.23 -1.15 0.93
N ASP A 17 7.25 -0.90 0.07
CA ASP A 17 6.41 0.30 0.19
C ASP A 17 5.36 0.18 1.31
N LYS A 18 4.77 -1.02 1.47
CA LYS A 18 3.75 -1.26 2.51
C LYS A 18 4.31 -1.03 3.91
N ILE A 19 5.52 -1.51 4.18
CA ILE A 19 6.16 -1.34 5.50
C ILE A 19 6.27 0.14 5.84
N VAL A 20 6.68 0.99 4.90
CA VAL A 20 6.85 2.43 5.14
C VAL A 20 5.51 3.11 5.42
N VAL A 21 4.46 2.77 4.66
CA VAL A 21 3.12 3.32 4.88
C VAL A 21 2.59 2.90 6.26
N PHE A 22 2.67 1.62 6.60
CA PHE A 22 2.21 1.12 7.89
C PHE A 22 3.01 1.68 9.06
N ASP A 23 4.33 1.85 8.91
CA ASP A 23 5.18 2.45 9.93
C ASP A 23 4.77 3.91 10.19
N ARG A 24 4.54 4.68 9.13
CA ARG A 24 4.12 6.09 9.28
C ARG A 24 2.73 6.24 9.89
N ILE A 25 1.80 5.36 9.53
CA ILE A 25 0.46 5.32 10.16
C ILE A 25 0.61 5.06 11.67
N ARG A 26 1.45 4.10 12.07
CA ARG A 26 1.70 3.80 13.49
C ARG A 26 2.33 4.99 14.21
N GLU A 27 3.30 5.66 13.59
CA GLU A 27 3.97 6.83 14.15
C GLU A 27 2.98 7.98 14.39
N ASN A 28 2.17 8.32 13.39
CA ASN A 28 1.16 9.37 13.51
C ASN A 28 0.02 8.98 14.47
N LEU A 29 -0.28 7.69 14.61
CA LEU A 29 -1.24 7.19 15.59
C LEU A 29 -0.71 7.28 17.04
N LEU A 30 0.60 7.08 17.25
CA LEU A 30 1.23 7.31 18.56
C LEU A 30 1.30 8.80 18.91
N ALA A 31 1.51 9.66 17.91
CA ALA A 31 1.56 11.12 18.07
C ALA A 31 0.15 11.79 18.14
N ARG A 32 -0.90 10.99 18.09
CA ARG A 32 -2.31 11.41 18.13
C ARG A 32 -2.61 12.27 19.37
N ARG A 33 -3.30 13.39 19.15
CA ARG A 33 -3.93 14.15 20.23
C ARG A 33 -5.33 13.61 20.54
N PRO A 34 -5.79 13.68 21.80
CA PRO A 34 -7.17 13.32 22.14
C PRO A 34 -8.15 14.17 21.34
N GLY A 35 -9.02 13.53 20.56
CA GLY A 35 -10.04 14.18 19.72
C GLY A 35 -9.81 14.08 18.20
N GLN A 36 -8.65 13.65 17.72
CA GLN A 36 -8.43 13.44 16.27
C GLN A 36 -9.13 12.19 15.75
N LEU A 37 -9.84 12.34 14.63
CA LEU A 37 -10.45 11.23 13.90
C LEU A 37 -9.36 10.37 13.26
N PHE A 38 -9.51 9.05 13.36
CA PHE A 38 -8.55 8.11 12.81
C PHE A 38 -8.37 8.29 11.30
N ASP A 39 -9.46 8.55 10.57
CA ASP A 39 -9.45 8.76 9.11
C ASP A 39 -8.57 9.94 8.69
N GLU A 40 -8.55 11.02 9.48
CA GLU A 40 -7.72 12.20 9.21
C GLU A 40 -6.24 11.87 9.38
N ILE A 41 -5.89 11.10 10.43
CA ILE A 41 -4.52 10.66 10.71
C ILE A 41 -4.02 9.77 9.57
N VAL A 42 -4.86 8.85 9.07
CA VAL A 42 -4.50 7.97 7.94
C VAL A 42 -4.26 8.78 6.68
N ASN A 43 -5.16 9.70 6.35
CA ASN A 43 -5.01 10.56 5.16
C ASN A 43 -3.73 11.39 5.21
N VAL A 44 -3.43 12.00 6.36
CA VAL A 44 -2.18 12.76 6.57
C VAL A 44 -0.95 11.84 6.45
N SER A 45 -1.01 10.63 7.01
CA SER A 45 0.08 9.66 6.93
C SER A 45 0.37 9.25 5.48
N VAL A 46 -0.66 8.98 4.69
CA VAL A 46 -0.53 8.61 3.28
C VAL A 46 0.05 9.76 2.48
N ALA A 47 -0.45 10.98 2.67
CA ALA A 47 0.05 12.17 1.99
C ALA A 47 1.53 12.45 2.32
N GLN A 48 1.99 12.16 3.54
CA GLN A 48 3.40 12.32 3.95
C GLN A 48 4.35 11.31 3.26
N VAL A 49 3.90 10.07 3.07
CA VAL A 49 4.74 8.99 2.51
C VAL A 49 4.73 8.99 0.98
N MET A 50 3.65 9.49 0.37
CA MET A 50 3.44 9.47 -1.07
C MET A 50 4.63 10.03 -1.90
N PRO A 51 5.22 11.20 -1.59
CA PRO A 51 6.34 11.74 -2.37
C PRO A 51 7.57 10.84 -2.34
N ARG A 52 7.93 10.30 -1.16
CA ARG A 52 9.08 9.41 -1.00
C ARG A 52 8.90 8.13 -1.82
N SER A 53 7.74 7.53 -1.70
CA SER A 53 7.43 6.28 -2.39
C SER A 53 7.40 6.46 -3.91
N ILE A 54 6.78 7.54 -4.42
CA ILE A 54 6.80 7.86 -5.85
C ILE A 54 8.24 8.04 -6.35
N CYS A 55 9.08 8.80 -5.66
CA CYS A 55 10.48 8.99 -6.08
C CYS A 55 11.26 7.68 -6.13
N THR A 56 11.06 6.79 -5.15
CA THR A 56 11.75 5.50 -5.08
C THR A 56 11.30 4.56 -6.21
N GLN A 57 10.00 4.56 -6.51
CA GLN A 57 9.42 3.70 -7.55
C GLN A 57 9.71 4.22 -8.96
N LEU A 58 9.69 5.54 -9.17
CA LEU A 58 10.14 6.15 -10.43
C LEU A 58 11.61 5.85 -10.71
N THR A 59 12.48 5.98 -9.70
CA THR A 59 13.91 5.67 -9.87
C THR A 59 14.10 4.22 -10.31
N SER A 60 13.43 3.28 -9.62
CA SER A 60 13.47 1.86 -9.96
C SER A 60 12.88 1.57 -11.34
N PHE A 61 11.78 2.23 -11.70
CA PHE A 61 11.14 2.11 -13.01
C PHE A 61 12.08 2.57 -14.14
N PHE A 62 12.78 3.69 -13.96
CA PHE A 62 13.79 4.14 -14.93
C PHE A 62 14.96 3.16 -15.05
N THR A 63 15.44 2.61 -13.93
CA THR A 63 16.51 1.57 -13.95
C THR A 63 16.06 0.31 -14.69
N LEU A 64 14.85 -0.19 -14.40
CA LEU A 64 14.30 -1.37 -15.09
C LEU A 64 14.04 -1.10 -16.58
N THR A 65 13.58 0.10 -16.93
CA THR A 65 13.39 0.50 -18.33
C THR A 65 14.72 0.54 -19.07
N ALA A 66 15.78 1.10 -18.48
CA ALA A 66 17.11 1.09 -19.07
C ALA A 66 17.63 -0.36 -19.26
N LEU A 67 17.43 -1.24 -18.27
CA LEU A 67 17.76 -2.66 -18.38
C LEU A 67 16.94 -3.39 -19.45
N LEU A 68 15.72 -2.96 -19.72
CA LEU A 68 14.88 -3.56 -20.76
C LEU A 68 15.30 -3.14 -22.17
N LEU A 69 15.81 -1.91 -22.33
CA LEU A 69 16.29 -1.37 -23.61
C LEU A 69 17.72 -1.79 -23.94
N PHE A 70 18.61 -1.77 -22.94
CA PHE A 70 20.05 -2.01 -23.10
C PHE A 70 20.53 -3.36 -22.56
N GLY A 71 19.66 -4.13 -21.91
CA GLY A 71 20.00 -5.45 -21.38
C GLY A 71 20.01 -6.55 -22.44
N GLY A 72 20.67 -7.67 -22.13
CA GLY A 72 20.71 -8.84 -23.01
C GLY A 72 19.41 -9.65 -23.02
N GLU A 73 19.22 -10.45 -24.08
CA GLU A 73 18.07 -11.36 -24.27
C GLU A 73 17.80 -12.26 -23.04
N SER A 74 18.86 -12.72 -22.36
CA SER A 74 18.75 -13.65 -21.23
C SER A 74 18.05 -13.06 -20.00
N ILE A 75 18.13 -11.73 -19.79
CA ILE A 75 17.52 -11.04 -18.63
C ILE A 75 16.23 -10.32 -18.98
N ARG A 76 15.87 -10.21 -20.26
CA ARG A 76 14.73 -9.42 -20.72
C ARG A 76 13.41 -9.89 -20.10
N ASN A 77 13.18 -11.20 -20.10
CA ASN A 77 12.01 -11.81 -19.47
C ASN A 77 11.99 -11.61 -17.95
N PHE A 78 13.16 -11.63 -17.30
CA PHE A 78 13.28 -11.37 -15.87
C PHE A 78 12.90 -9.92 -15.53
N VAL A 79 13.45 -8.96 -16.27
CA VAL A 79 13.18 -7.52 -16.08
C VAL A 79 11.71 -7.18 -16.39
N LEU A 80 11.10 -7.83 -17.39
CA LEU A 80 9.67 -7.68 -17.69
C LEU A 80 8.79 -8.07 -16.49
N ILE A 81 9.08 -9.22 -15.86
CA ILE A 81 8.34 -9.68 -14.67
C ILE A 81 8.54 -8.68 -13.51
N LEU A 82 9.75 -8.19 -13.29
CA LEU A 82 10.04 -7.18 -12.27
C LEU A 82 9.27 -5.88 -12.53
N MET A 83 9.18 -5.43 -13.78
CA MET A 83 8.50 -4.19 -14.13
C MET A 83 7.00 -4.27 -13.88
N ILE A 84 6.36 -5.39 -14.26
CA ILE A 84 4.94 -5.63 -13.96
C ILE A 84 4.72 -5.70 -12.43
N GLY A 85 5.59 -6.40 -11.72
CA GLY A 85 5.54 -6.53 -10.27
C GLY A 85 5.69 -5.19 -9.55
N LEU A 86 6.60 -4.34 -10.03
CA LEU A 86 6.81 -3.00 -9.50
C LEU A 86 5.55 -2.15 -9.65
N ILE A 87 4.98 -2.03 -10.85
CA ILE A 87 3.79 -1.21 -11.12
C ILE A 87 2.60 -1.71 -10.28
N SER A 88 2.35 -3.03 -10.26
CA SER A 88 1.26 -3.61 -9.48
C SER A 88 1.46 -3.41 -7.98
N GLY A 89 2.71 -3.48 -7.50
CA GLY A 89 3.08 -3.26 -6.11
C GLY A 89 2.86 -1.80 -5.67
N THR A 90 3.28 -0.84 -6.50
CA THR A 90 3.10 0.60 -6.29
C THR A 90 1.65 0.94 -6.03
N TYR A 91 0.77 0.49 -6.94
CA TYR A 91 -0.63 0.84 -6.92
C TYR A 91 -1.35 0.18 -5.74
N SER A 92 -1.07 -1.11 -5.48
CA SER A 92 -1.69 -1.84 -4.38
C SER A 92 -1.29 -1.30 -3.00
N SER A 93 -0.05 -0.85 -2.83
CA SER A 93 0.44 -0.37 -1.54
C SER A 93 -0.17 0.99 -1.15
N MET A 94 -0.20 1.97 -2.07
CA MET A 94 -0.71 3.31 -1.75
C MET A 94 -2.23 3.39 -1.62
N PHE A 95 -2.97 2.76 -2.54
CA PHE A 95 -4.42 2.95 -2.61
C PHE A 95 -5.18 1.94 -1.75
N ILE A 96 -4.79 0.66 -1.78
CA ILE A 96 -5.55 -0.40 -1.07
C ILE A 96 -5.26 -0.41 0.43
N ALA A 97 -4.02 -0.14 0.87
CA ALA A 97 -3.68 -0.24 2.29
C ALA A 97 -4.36 0.83 3.16
N ALA A 98 -4.45 2.07 2.67
CA ALA A 98 -5.12 3.16 3.37
C ALA A 98 -6.63 2.91 3.52
N GLN A 99 -7.27 2.46 2.44
CA GLN A 99 -8.70 2.15 2.40
C GLN A 99 -9.02 0.93 3.28
N LEU A 100 -8.18 -0.10 3.26
CA LEU A 100 -8.37 -1.30 4.07
C LEU A 100 -8.24 -1.00 5.57
N LEU A 101 -7.34 -0.09 5.94
CA LEU A 101 -7.11 0.29 7.33
C LEU A 101 -8.26 1.14 7.89
N VAL A 102 -8.85 2.03 7.09
CA VAL A 102 -10.07 2.77 7.44
C VAL A 102 -11.26 1.81 7.61
N VAL A 103 -11.43 0.85 6.70
CA VAL A 103 -12.51 -0.16 6.79
C VAL A 103 -12.33 -1.07 8.01
N TRP A 104 -11.09 -1.42 8.34
CA TRP A 104 -10.77 -2.28 9.49
C TRP A 104 -11.04 -1.57 10.83
N GLU A 105 -10.66 -0.30 10.96
CA GLU A 105 -10.91 0.50 12.18
C GLU A 105 -12.38 0.88 12.36
N ASN A 106 -13.10 1.22 11.27
CA ASN A 106 -14.54 1.48 11.34
C ASN A 106 -15.38 0.25 11.73
N GLN A 107 -14.75 -0.91 11.93
CA GLN A 107 -15.40 -2.17 12.27
C GLN A 107 -16.61 -2.47 11.38
N GLU A 108 -16.55 -2.13 10.09
CA GLU A 108 -17.67 -2.37 9.17
C GLU A 108 -17.95 -3.87 8.99
N TRP A 109 -16.97 -4.72 9.27
CA TRP A 109 -17.15 -6.17 9.41
C TRP A 109 -18.23 -6.51 10.44
N ARG A 110 -18.37 -5.71 11.50
CA ARG A 110 -19.41 -5.83 12.54
C ARG A 110 -20.78 -5.35 12.05
N ARG A 111 -20.88 -4.54 11.01
CA ARG A 111 -22.16 -4.25 10.32
C ARG A 111 -22.54 -5.36 9.34
N TRP A 112 -21.55 -5.96 8.67
CA TRP A 112 -21.78 -7.04 7.71
C TRP A 112 -22.19 -8.37 8.37
N PHE A 113 -21.62 -8.70 9.52
CA PHE A 113 -21.98 -9.90 10.31
C PHE A 113 -22.80 -9.60 11.57
N GLY A 114 -23.03 -8.34 11.91
CA GLY A 114 -23.73 -7.93 13.12
C GLY A 114 -24.94 -7.06 12.84
N ARG A 115 -26.08 -7.74 12.78
CA ARG A 115 -27.35 -7.32 13.41
C ARG A 115 -28.02 -6.09 12.79
N GLY A 116 -29.15 -6.35 12.12
CA GLY A 116 -30.26 -5.42 12.13
C GLY A 116 -30.57 -5.02 13.57
N ARG A 117 -30.27 -3.78 13.91
CA ARG A 117 -30.98 -3.05 14.96
C ARG A 117 -31.68 -1.94 14.22
N ALA A 118 -32.94 -2.20 13.89
CA ALA A 118 -33.88 -1.18 13.53
C ALA A 118 -33.77 -0.06 14.58
N GLU A 119 -33.58 1.15 14.08
CA GLU A 119 -33.91 2.36 14.81
C GLU A 119 -35.34 2.23 15.34
N GLU A 120 -35.55 2.49 16.62
CA GLU A 120 -36.75 3.21 17.04
C GLU A 120 -36.41 4.11 18.25
N PRO A 121 -36.94 5.35 18.29
CA PRO A 121 -36.43 6.43 19.13
C PRO A 121 -36.97 6.42 20.57
N ALA A 122 -36.36 7.28 21.39
CA ALA A 122 -36.58 7.48 22.83
C ALA A 122 -38.02 7.95 23.19
N PRO A 123 -38.42 7.85 24.48
CA PRO A 123 -39.81 7.75 24.94
C PRO A 123 -40.54 9.11 24.99
N ALA A 124 -41.87 9.05 24.90
CA ALA A 124 -42.79 10.14 25.23
C ALA A 124 -43.13 10.16 26.73
#